data_AF-K1TWC6-F1
#
_entry.id   AF-K1TWC6-F1
#
_cell.length_a   1.000
_cell.length_b   1.000
_cell.length_c   1.000
_cell.angle_alpha   90.00
_cell.angle_beta   90.00
_cell.angle_gamma   90.00
#
_symmetry.space_group_name_H-M   'P 1'
#
loop_
_entity.id
_entity.type
_entity.pdbx_description
1 polymer ?
#
loop_
_entity_poly.entity_id
_entity_poly.type
_entity_poly.pdbx_seq_one_letter_code
_entity_poly.pdbx_strand_id
1 'polypeptide(L)'
;MDVLPSLSRLKDKGIGEGKTREDHSGTMNQLFAAYSTGKENKELMSILGEAALSPTDLLYAKFADEFEKRYVSQGTEENRSIQETLDLGWELLSILPTAELK
;
A
#
# COMPACT_ATOMS: atom_id res chain seq x y z
N MET A 1 1.10 10.40 8.28
CA MET A 1 2.39 9.68 8.37
C MET A 1 2.89 9.49 6.95
N ASP A 2 4.17 9.71 6.67
CA ASP A 2 4.74 9.43 5.35
C ASP A 2 5.57 8.14 5.41
N VAL A 3 5.17 7.14 4.61
CA VAL A 3 5.75 5.80 4.62
C VAL A 3 7.00 5.68 3.75
N LEU A 4 7.15 6.46 2.68
CA LEU A 4 8.28 6.33 1.74
C LEU A 4 9.65 6.65 2.38
N PRO A 5 9.82 7.71 3.19
CA PRO A 5 11.07 7.98 3.89
C PRO A 5 11.21 7.20 5.21
N SER A 6 10.18 6.47 5.64
CA SER A 6 10.14 5.80 6.95
C SER A 6 10.66 4.36 6.86
N LEU A 7 11.54 3.96 7.79
CA LEU A 7 12.12 2.61 7.83
C LEU A 7 12.27 2.08 9.26
N SER A 8 11.85 0.84 9.48
CA SER A 8 12.17 0.08 10.69
C SER A 8 13.26 -0.96 10.42
N ARG A 9 14.43 -0.77 11.04
CA ARG A 9 15.60 -1.68 10.88
C ARG A 9 15.41 -3.05 11.53
N LEU A 10 14.47 -3.16 12.48
CA LEU A 10 14.25 -4.39 13.26
C LEU A 10 12.99 -5.15 12.81
N LYS A 11 12.30 -4.70 11.76
CA LYS A 11 11.02 -5.26 11.29
C LYS A 11 11.09 -6.78 11.08
N ASP A 12 12.19 -7.29 10.53
CA ASP A 12 12.33 -8.70 10.18
C ASP A 12 12.39 -9.61 11.42
N LYS A 13 12.69 -9.03 12.61
CA LYS A 13 12.62 -9.74 13.89
C LYS A 13 11.23 -9.70 14.53
N GLY A 14 10.30 -8.87 14.03
CA GLY A 14 8.98 -8.67 14.62
C GLY A 14 7.81 -9.26 13.84
N ILE A 15 8.04 -9.77 12.62
CA ILE A 15 6.98 -10.22 11.71
C ILE A 15 7.09 -11.72 11.38
N GLY A 16 6.03 -12.27 10.78
CA GLY A 16 6.00 -13.65 10.28
C GLY A 16 5.27 -14.61 11.21
N GLU A 17 5.36 -15.90 10.88
CA GLU A 17 4.74 -16.99 11.63
C GLU A 17 5.14 -16.97 13.11
N GLY A 18 4.16 -17.21 13.99
CA GLY A 18 4.35 -17.16 15.44
C GLY A 18 4.48 -15.77 16.06
N LYS A 19 4.43 -14.69 15.25
CA LYS A 19 4.47 -13.29 15.72
C LYS A 19 3.27 -12.48 15.25
N THR A 20 3.04 -12.46 13.95
CA THR A 20 1.94 -11.71 13.33
C THR A 20 1.10 -12.62 12.43
N ARG A 21 1.58 -12.89 11.22
CA ARG A 21 1.01 -13.77 10.20
C ARG A 21 2.09 -14.06 9.14
N GLU A 22 1.98 -15.18 8.45
CA GLU A 22 2.99 -15.64 7.46
C GLU A 22 3.20 -14.67 6.29
N ASP A 23 2.14 -13.98 5.87
CA ASP A 23 2.09 -13.10 4.70
C ASP A 23 2.63 -11.69 4.97
N HIS A 24 2.86 -11.32 6.24
CA HIS A 24 3.15 -9.94 6.64
C HIS A 24 4.28 -9.31 5.81
N SER A 25 5.39 -10.02 5.61
CA SER A 25 6.53 -9.49 4.84
C SER A 25 6.16 -9.25 3.37
N GLY A 26 5.48 -10.22 2.75
CA GLY A 26 5.06 -10.12 1.35
C GLY A 26 4.08 -8.97 1.14
N THR A 27 3.02 -8.90 1.96
CA THR A 27 2.01 -7.85 1.87
C THR A 27 2.63 -6.47 2.10
N MET A 28 3.52 -6.32 3.10
CA MET A 28 4.22 -5.05 3.35
C MET A 28 5.06 -4.60 2.14
N ASN A 29 5.85 -5.51 1.55
CA ASN A 29 6.69 -5.17 0.41
C ASN A 29 5.85 -4.78 -0.82
N GLN A 30 4.78 -5.53 -1.09
CA GLN A 30 3.89 -5.25 -2.22
C GLN A 30 3.11 -3.94 -2.04
N LEU A 31 2.61 -3.65 -0.83
CA LEU A 31 1.96 -2.37 -0.51
C LEU A 31 2.91 -1.20 -0.72
N PHE A 32 4.17 -1.33 -0.27
CA PHE A 32 5.17 -0.27 -0.44
C PHE A 32 5.49 -0.02 -1.92
N ALA A 33 5.71 -1.09 -2.69
CA ALA A 33 5.98 -0.99 -4.12
C ALA A 33 4.82 -0.33 -4.87
N ALA A 34 3.59 -0.82 -4.65
CA ALA A 34 2.39 -0.28 -5.26
C ALA A 34 2.14 1.19 -4.88
N TYR A 35 2.40 1.56 -3.63
CA TYR A 35 2.25 2.94 -3.17
C TYR A 35 3.28 3.86 -3.82
N SER A 36 4.55 3.45 -3.91
CA SER A 36 5.60 4.23 -4.58
C SER A 36 5.24 4.51 -6.05
N THR A 37 4.87 3.47 -6.79
CA THR A 37 4.44 3.60 -8.20
C THR A 37 3.19 4.48 -8.32
N GLY A 38 2.21 4.30 -7.43
CA GLY A 38 1.01 5.14 -7.43
C GLY A 38 1.30 6.62 -7.17
N LYS A 39 2.26 6.94 -6.30
CA LYS A 39 2.69 8.33 -6.05
C LYS A 39 3.35 8.95 -7.28
N GLU A 40 4.24 8.22 -7.94
CA GLU A 40 4.87 8.66 -9.20
C GLU A 40 3.81 8.90 -10.29
N ASN A 41 2.84 7.99 -10.43
CA ASN A 41 1.75 8.13 -11.39
C ASN A 41 0.85 9.33 -11.10
N LYS A 42 0.57 9.62 -9.82
CA LYS A 42 -0.18 10.84 -9.43
C LYS A 42 0.59 12.12 -9.74
N GLU A 43 1.90 12.11 -9.54
CA GLU A 43 2.75 13.25 -9.90
C GLU A 43 2.73 13.47 -11.42
N LEU A 44 2.92 12.41 -12.20
CA LEU A 44 2.84 12.45 -13.66
C LEU A 44 1.46 12.94 -14.13
N MET A 45 0.38 12.45 -13.51
CA MET A 45 -1.00 12.88 -13.76
C MET A 45 -1.17 14.39 -13.58
N SER A 46 -0.58 14.95 -12.53
CA SER A 46 -0.71 16.37 -12.22
C SER A 46 0.00 17.28 -13.23
N ILE A 47 1.02 16.75 -13.91
CA ILE A 47 1.83 17.47 -14.90
C ILE A 47 1.25 17.31 -16.31
N LEU A 48 0.86 16.09 -16.70
CA LEU A 48 0.48 15.74 -18.07
C LEU A 48 -1.04 15.57 -18.27
N GLY A 49 -1.82 15.50 -17.20
CA GLY A 49 -3.24 15.18 -17.22
C GLY A 49 -3.53 13.67 -17.22
N GLU A 50 -4.75 13.32 -16.79
CA GLU A 50 -5.21 11.92 -16.65
C GLU A 50 -5.13 11.10 -17.93
N ALA A 51 -5.39 11.72 -19.09
CA ALA A 51 -5.38 11.05 -20.39
C ALA A 51 -3.99 10.53 -20.82
N ALA A 52 -2.91 10.94 -20.14
CA ALA A 52 -1.56 10.50 -20.43
C ALA A 52 -1.20 9.15 -19.77
N LEU A 53 -2.02 8.66 -18.83
CA LEU A 53 -1.74 7.45 -18.05
C LEU A 53 -2.36 6.21 -18.71
N SER A 54 -1.68 5.08 -18.56
CA SER A 54 -2.27 3.80 -18.94
C SER A 54 -3.41 3.42 -17.98
N PRO A 55 -4.33 2.52 -18.37
CA PRO A 55 -5.35 2.01 -17.45
C PRO A 55 -4.77 1.42 -16.15
N THR A 56 -3.62 0.74 -16.24
CA THR A 56 -2.92 0.20 -15.07
C THR A 56 -2.35 1.32 -14.19
N ASP A 57 -1.80 2.37 -14.80
CA ASP A 57 -1.26 3.50 -14.03
C ASP A 57 -2.35 4.26 -13.26
N LEU A 58 -3.54 4.38 -13.85
CA LEU A 58 -4.72 4.92 -13.19
C LEU A 58 -5.14 4.07 -11.98
N LEU A 59 -5.01 2.75 -12.06
CA LEU A 59 -5.27 1.86 -10.92
C LEU A 59 -4.23 2.03 -9.82
N TYR A 60 -2.95 2.21 -10.15
CA TYR A 60 -1.91 2.52 -9.16
C TYR A 60 -2.13 3.90 -8.50
N ALA A 61 -2.52 4.92 -9.28
CA ALA A 61 -2.86 6.24 -8.73
C ALA A 61 -4.04 6.13 -7.75
N LYS A 62 -5.09 5.41 -8.14
CA LYS A 62 -6.25 5.11 -7.27
C LYS A 62 -5.84 4.32 -6.02
N PHE A 63 -4.98 3.32 -6.17
CA PHE A 63 -4.46 2.56 -5.04
C PHE A 63 -3.76 3.49 -4.04
N ALA A 64 -2.93 4.43 -4.50
CA ALA A 64 -2.26 5.38 -3.62
C ALA A 64 -3.23 6.27 -2.84
N ASP A 65 -4.30 6.75 -3.49
CA ASP A 65 -5.38 7.50 -2.81
C ASP A 65 -6.06 6.67 -1.72
N GLU A 66 -6.48 5.45 -2.06
CA GLU A 66 -7.16 4.56 -1.11
C GLU A 66 -6.23 4.11 0.03
N PHE A 67 -4.93 3.93 -0.24
CA PHE A 67 -3.92 3.63 0.76
C PHE A 67 -3.75 4.77 1.76
N GLU A 68 -3.57 6.02 1.30
CA GLU A 68 -3.49 7.18 2.18
C GLU A 68 -4.77 7.34 3.02
N LYS A 69 -5.93 7.21 2.38
CA LYS A 69 -7.25 7.47 3.00
C LYS A 69 -7.69 6.39 3.97
N ARG A 70 -7.48 5.10 3.65
CA ARG A 70 -8.04 3.98 4.42
C ARG A 70 -7.00 3.28 5.27
N TYR A 71 -5.79 3.08 4.74
CA TYR A 71 -4.74 2.33 5.42
C TYR A 71 -3.99 3.22 6.43
N VAL A 72 -3.48 4.36 5.97
CA VAL A 72 -2.64 5.25 6.79
C VAL A 72 -3.49 6.16 7.69
N SER A 73 -4.60 6.70 7.19
CA SER A 73 -5.49 7.63 7.92
C SER A 73 -6.47 6.90 8.84
N GLN A 74 -5.95 6.11 9.78
CA GLN A 74 -6.74 5.49 10.85
C GLN A 74 -7.27 6.57 11.81
N GLY A 75 -8.51 6.41 12.27
CA GLY A 75 -9.12 7.35 13.22
C GLY A 75 -8.40 7.38 14.57
N THR A 76 -8.46 8.49 15.30
CA THR A 76 -7.79 8.62 16.62
C THR A 76 -8.35 7.66 17.67
N GLU A 77 -9.63 7.31 17.56
CA GLU A 77 -10.33 6.38 18.45
C GLU A 77 -10.41 4.95 17.88
N GLU A 78 -9.82 4.73 16.70
CA GLU A 78 -9.83 3.42 16.06
C GLU A 78 -8.58 2.63 16.49
N ASN A 79 -8.76 1.36 16.86
CA ASN A 79 -7.67 0.45 17.21
C ASN A 79 -7.78 -0.82 16.38
N ARG A 80 -6.96 -0.92 15.32
CA ARG A 80 -6.87 -2.11 14.47
C ARG A 80 -5.85 -3.09 15.02
N SER A 81 -6.24 -4.34 15.11
CA SER A 81 -5.32 -5.47 15.27
C SER A 81 -4.42 -5.60 14.03
N ILE A 82 -3.28 -6.27 14.20
CA ILE A 82 -2.39 -6.52 13.06
C ILE A 82 -3.07 -7.39 11.99
N GLN A 83 -3.99 -8.28 12.37
CA GLN A 83 -4.75 -9.08 11.41
C GLN A 83 -5.66 -8.20 10.55
N GLU A 84 -6.41 -7.28 11.15
CA GLU A 84 -7.26 -6.34 10.42
C GLU A 84 -6.44 -5.42 9.50
N THR A 85 -5.26 -4.99 9.95
CA THR A 85 -4.33 -4.22 9.10
C THR A 85 -3.87 -5.02 7.88
N LEU A 86 -3.49 -6.28 8.06
CA LEU A 86 -3.04 -7.12 6.94
C LEU A 86 -4.20 -7.47 5.99
N ASP A 87 -5.40 -7.68 6.51
CA ASP A 87 -6.61 -7.91 5.70
C ASP A 87 -6.98 -6.68 4.87
N LEU A 88 -6.94 -5.49 5.46
CA LEU A 88 -7.11 -4.24 4.74
C LEU A 88 -6.03 -4.05 3.67
N GLY A 89 -4.79 -4.45 3.96
CA GLY A 89 -3.70 -4.45 2.99
C GLY A 89 -4.03 -5.26 1.73
N TRP A 90 -4.52 -6.50 1.92
CA TRP A 90 -4.97 -7.34 0.81
C TRP A 90 -6.18 -6.78 0.08
N GLU A 91 -7.15 -6.21 0.79
CA GLU A 91 -8.31 -5.56 0.18
C GLU A 91 -7.86 -4.44 -0.77
N LEU A 92 -6.91 -3.61 -0.35
CA LEU A 92 -6.38 -2.54 -1.19
C LEU A 92 -5.57 -3.07 -2.37
N LEU A 93 -4.75 -4.10 -2.17
CA LEU A 93 -4.00 -4.73 -3.27
C LEU A 93 -4.93 -5.32 -4.35
N SER A 94 -6.16 -5.69 -4.00
CA SER A 94 -7.16 -6.17 -4.97
C SER A 94 -7.63 -5.10 -5.98
N ILE A 95 -7.30 -3.82 -5.77
CA ILE A 95 -7.50 -2.75 -6.76
C ILE A 95 -6.63 -3.02 -8.01
N LEU A 96 -5.48 -3.65 -7.83
CA LEU A 96 -4.54 -3.94 -8.90
C LEU A 96 -4.85 -5.30 -9.54
N PRO A 97 -4.61 -5.46 -10.85
CA PRO A 97 -4.68 -6.77 -11.49
C PRO A 97 -3.70 -7.75 -10.86
N THR A 98 -4.05 -9.03 -10.77
CA THR A 98 -3.18 -10.06 -10.16
C THR A 98 -1.80 -10.15 -10.83
N ALA A 99 -1.70 -9.81 -12.13
CA ALA A 99 -0.43 -9.78 -12.86
C ALA A 99 0.57 -8.73 -12.33
N GLU A 100 0.08 -7.72 -11.59
CA GLU A 100 0.89 -6.67 -10.97
C GLU A 100 1.39 -7.04 -9.56
N LEU A 101 0.88 -8.13 -8.98
CA LEU A 101 1.29 -8.64 -7.67
C LEU A 101 2.44 -9.63 -7.87
N LYS A 102 3.65 -9.30 -7.39
CA LYS A 102 4.89 -10.06 -7.65
C LYS A 102 5.39 -10.79 -6.42
#